data_AF-A0A933ET50-F1
#
_entry.id   AF-A0A933ET50-F1
#
_cell.length_a   1.000
_cell.length_b   1.000
_cell.length_c   1.000
_cell.angle_alpha   90.00
_cell.angle_beta   90.00
_cell.angle_gamma   90.00
#
_symmetry.space_group_name_H-M   'P 1'
#
loop_
_entity.id
_entity.type
_entity.pdbx_description
1 polymer ?
#
loop_
_entity_poly.entity_id
_entity_poly.type
_entity_poly.pdbx_seq_one_letter_code
_entity_poly.pdbx_strand_id
1 'polypeptide(L)'
;MKSIFLLAGMLVLSALACQAYPAPVATTPEAKPSPAASATSLSATPTAVAPAAPVATARPTPPIPTAGPSPTLAASAVPTSTLASELFARLRASASPTPAARPGEIPRPGPAIEGVEVAPTGSGGDGRPLWVAYTYGLKDYLSGPSHFVAVYTYDDARWQELGRLELKDPDVGYVARSTVKRVPVEPSGVWLEVPGGVGAHGGVYYILRFDGRQLKTEASAAGSSPGVGNLSDLDSDGVLELIIDQSDPYVFFYAASVRLYNVALFRWDGSRMAEVKLARLSDSAPADLRRLVDAAIDHANAELWKDAGALAGQILALRPSDQTARWDALLIRKIAEGRAIWAKDSPYPLIEQVFYGDYAATLDIMRKYSPAQIFDRKSPLIVGTSAEGSRDQLEKWILESADKAIAFKPDLAAAYFIRGWSHYLKNPGSAAALADVKKAADLTPSDRLFADSANYLSGNR
;
A
#
# COMPACT_ATOMS: atom_id res chain seq x y z
N MET A 1 15.86 19.44 32.69
CA MET A 1 15.11 18.18 32.85
C MET A 1 14.71 17.71 31.46
N LYS A 2 15.41 16.71 30.92
CA LYS A 2 15.17 16.11 29.60
C LYS A 2 14.42 14.80 29.83
N SER A 3 13.25 14.64 29.21
CA SER A 3 12.53 13.36 29.19
C SER A 3 12.74 12.70 27.84
N ILE A 4 13.35 11.52 27.89
CA ILE A 4 13.63 10.59 26.81
C ILE A 4 12.39 9.70 26.65
N PHE A 5 11.81 9.63 25.46
CA PHE A 5 10.86 8.57 25.10
C PHE A 5 11.63 7.46 24.38
N LEU A 6 11.71 6.29 25.03
CA LEU A 6 12.18 5.03 24.44
C LEU A 6 11.01 4.43 23.63
N LEU A 7 11.19 4.28 22.32
CA LEU A 7 10.41 3.32 21.53
C LEU A 7 11.21 2.02 21.49
N ALA A 8 10.73 0.99 22.20
CA ALA A 8 11.32 -0.33 22.16
C ALA A 8 10.85 -1.06 20.89
N GLY A 9 11.64 -0.95 19.83
CA GLY A 9 11.54 -1.82 18.65
C GLY A 9 12.40 -3.06 18.86
N MET A 10 11.76 -4.21 19.02
CA MET A 10 12.41 -5.51 19.19
C MET A 10 12.98 -5.96 17.83
N LEU A 11 14.26 -5.67 17.60
CA LEU A 11 15.01 -6.14 16.44
C LEU A 11 15.41 -7.61 16.66
N VAL A 12 14.64 -8.55 16.11
CA VAL A 12 15.06 -9.96 16.04
C VAL A 12 15.94 -10.12 14.80
N LEU A 13 17.25 -10.18 15.04
CA LEU A 13 18.26 -10.45 14.02
C LEU A 13 18.29 -11.95 13.73
N SER A 14 17.48 -12.41 12.77
CA SER A 14 17.53 -13.79 12.27
C SER A 14 18.56 -13.89 11.16
N ALA A 15 19.81 -14.25 11.51
CA ALA A 15 20.79 -14.69 10.53
C ALA A 15 20.45 -16.12 10.08
N LEU A 16 19.74 -16.28 8.95
CA LEU A 16 19.70 -17.55 8.24
C LEU A 16 20.83 -17.59 7.20
N ALA A 17 21.76 -18.50 7.42
CA ALA A 17 22.76 -18.89 6.43
C ALA A 17 22.07 -19.48 5.20
N CYS A 18 22.33 -18.93 4.02
CA CYS A 18 21.98 -19.53 2.74
C CYS A 18 22.72 -20.87 2.60
N GLN A 19 22.02 -21.98 2.76
CA GLN A 19 22.45 -23.26 2.18
C GLN A 19 22.07 -23.25 0.70
N ALA A 20 23.09 -23.41 -0.15
CA ALA A 20 22.93 -23.50 -1.60
C ALA A 20 22.20 -24.80 -1.96
N TYR A 21 21.00 -24.68 -2.52
CA TYR A 21 20.34 -25.78 -3.23
C TYR A 21 20.92 -25.89 -4.65
N PRO A 22 21.19 -27.11 -5.16
CA PRO A 22 21.60 -27.29 -6.54
C PRO A 22 20.44 -26.97 -7.50
N ALA A 23 20.75 -26.27 -8.59
CA ALA A 23 19.80 -25.89 -9.63
C ALA A 23 19.18 -27.13 -10.31
N PRO A 24 17.86 -27.14 -10.60
CA PRO A 24 17.25 -28.20 -11.39
C PRO A 24 17.66 -28.07 -12.87
N VAL A 25 17.99 -29.21 -13.47
CA VAL A 25 18.31 -29.36 -14.90
C VAL A 25 17.07 -29.00 -15.73
N ALA A 26 17.21 -28.02 -16.62
CA ALA A 26 16.17 -27.62 -17.56
C ALA A 26 16.00 -28.69 -18.65
N THR A 27 14.86 -29.40 -18.64
CA THR A 27 14.39 -30.16 -19.80
C THR A 27 13.46 -29.30 -20.63
N THR A 28 13.83 -29.10 -21.89
CA THR A 28 13.08 -28.34 -22.91
C THR A 28 11.73 -29.00 -23.22
N PRO A 29 10.58 -28.28 -23.20
CA PRO A 29 9.34 -28.83 -23.70
C PRO A 29 9.22 -28.62 -25.22
N GLU A 30 8.98 -29.72 -25.92
CA GLU A 30 8.66 -29.83 -27.33
C GLU A 30 7.30 -29.17 -27.65
N ALA A 31 7.26 -28.29 -28.65
CA ALA A 31 6.07 -27.55 -29.05
C ALA A 31 5.09 -28.45 -29.82
N LYS A 32 3.85 -28.57 -29.33
CA LYS A 32 2.73 -29.24 -30.03
C LYS A 32 1.87 -28.20 -30.78
N PRO A 33 1.41 -28.50 -32.02
CA PRO A 33 0.75 -27.51 -32.86
C PRO A 33 -0.73 -27.31 -32.50
N SER A 34 -1.18 -26.07 -32.69
CA SER A 34 -2.55 -25.59 -32.50
C SER A 34 -3.50 -26.15 -33.58
N PRO A 35 -4.72 -26.61 -33.25
CA PRO A 35 -5.71 -26.97 -34.24
C PRO A 35 -6.51 -25.74 -34.71
N ALA A 36 -6.78 -25.73 -36.01
CA ALA A 36 -7.62 -24.76 -36.71
C ALA A 36 -9.11 -24.98 -36.34
N ALA A 37 -9.83 -23.89 -36.08
CA ALA A 37 -11.27 -23.90 -35.88
C ALA A 37 -11.99 -23.54 -37.18
N SER A 38 -12.76 -24.50 -37.71
CA SER A 38 -13.71 -24.33 -38.79
C SER A 38 -14.96 -23.58 -38.31
N ALA A 39 -15.43 -22.66 -39.14
CA ALA A 39 -16.67 -21.92 -38.95
C ALA A 39 -17.88 -22.81 -39.24
N THR A 40 -18.85 -22.83 -38.33
CA THR A 40 -20.22 -23.30 -38.60
C THR A 40 -21.19 -22.24 -38.10
N SER A 41 -21.98 -21.71 -39.03
CA SER A 41 -23.07 -20.77 -38.83
C SER A 41 -24.26 -21.41 -38.15
N LEU A 42 -24.83 -20.75 -37.13
CA LEU A 42 -26.25 -20.92 -36.78
C LEU A 42 -26.89 -19.56 -36.46
N SER A 43 -28.06 -19.42 -37.06
CA SER A 43 -28.94 -18.25 -37.14
C SER A 43 -29.63 -17.95 -35.81
N ALA A 44 -29.74 -16.67 -35.45
CA ALA A 44 -30.63 -16.17 -34.40
C ALA A 44 -31.40 -14.93 -34.89
N THR A 45 -32.72 -14.99 -34.73
CA THR A 45 -33.76 -14.03 -35.14
C THR A 45 -33.72 -12.77 -34.24
N PRO A 46 -34.16 -11.58 -34.73
CA PRO A 46 -33.86 -10.31 -34.08
C PRO A 46 -34.89 -9.93 -33.01
N THR A 47 -34.42 -9.36 -31.90
CA THR A 47 -35.26 -8.64 -30.93
C THR A 47 -34.96 -7.15 -30.99
N ALA A 48 -36.04 -6.36 -30.97
CA ALA A 48 -36.13 -4.95 -31.35
C ALA A 48 -35.19 -3.98 -30.60
N VAL A 49 -34.64 -3.03 -31.36
CA VAL A 49 -33.84 -1.89 -30.91
C VAL A 49 -34.79 -0.71 -30.62
N ALA A 50 -34.66 -0.11 -29.42
CA ALA A 50 -35.32 1.13 -29.03
C ALA A 50 -34.71 2.36 -29.75
N PRO A 51 -35.48 3.43 -30.03
CA PRO A 51 -35.03 4.54 -30.89
C PRO A 51 -34.02 5.46 -30.20
N ALA A 52 -33.00 5.86 -30.96
CA ALA A 52 -32.00 6.84 -30.57
C ALA A 52 -32.59 8.26 -30.50
N ALA A 53 -32.17 9.01 -29.47
CA ALA A 53 -32.47 10.42 -29.28
C ALA A 53 -31.76 11.31 -30.34
N PRO A 54 -32.31 12.49 -30.68
CA PRO A 54 -31.80 13.31 -31.77
C PRO A 54 -30.48 14.01 -31.42
N VAL A 55 -29.55 14.01 -32.38
CA VAL A 55 -28.27 14.71 -32.34
C VAL A 55 -28.52 16.21 -32.47
N ALA A 56 -28.08 16.99 -31.48
CA ALA A 56 -28.12 18.44 -31.51
C ALA A 56 -27.03 19.00 -32.43
N THR A 57 -27.43 19.84 -33.38
CA THR A 57 -26.58 20.60 -34.29
C THR A 57 -25.80 21.67 -33.53
N ALA A 58 -24.47 21.65 -33.61
CA ALA A 58 -23.60 22.65 -33.00
C ALA A 58 -23.70 24.01 -33.73
N ARG A 59 -23.80 25.08 -32.96
CA ARG A 59 -23.83 26.48 -33.42
C ARG A 59 -22.39 26.99 -33.66
N PRO A 60 -22.12 27.81 -34.69
CA PRO A 60 -20.76 28.28 -34.98
C PRO A 60 -20.23 29.22 -33.89
N THR A 61 -18.97 29.00 -33.52
CA THR A 61 -18.20 29.77 -32.53
C THR A 61 -17.77 31.13 -33.11
N PRO A 62 -17.87 32.25 -32.38
CA PRO A 62 -17.33 33.54 -32.83
C PRO A 62 -15.79 33.54 -32.88
N PRO A 63 -15.16 34.36 -33.73
CA PRO A 63 -13.70 34.40 -33.85
C PRO A 63 -13.05 34.98 -32.59
N ILE A 64 -11.96 34.33 -32.18
CA ILE A 64 -11.09 34.74 -31.07
C ILE A 64 -10.32 36.00 -31.49
N PRO A 65 -10.22 37.05 -30.65
CA PRO A 65 -9.40 38.22 -30.94
C PRO A 65 -7.92 37.84 -30.99
N THR A 66 -7.24 38.20 -32.07
CA THR A 66 -5.79 38.02 -32.24
C THR A 66 -5.04 38.84 -31.19
N ALA A 67 -4.39 38.17 -30.25
CA ALA A 67 -3.44 38.81 -29.35
C ALA A 67 -2.27 39.39 -30.16
N GLY A 68 -1.98 40.68 -29.98
CA GLY A 68 -0.79 41.30 -30.55
C GLY A 68 0.49 40.62 -30.06
N PRO A 69 1.61 40.72 -30.80
CA PRO A 69 2.87 40.10 -30.41
C PRO A 69 3.28 40.62 -29.03
N SER A 70 3.33 39.72 -28.05
CA SER A 70 4.01 39.99 -26.78
C SER A 70 5.46 40.35 -27.09
N PRO A 71 6.05 41.36 -26.43
CA PRO A 71 7.45 41.67 -26.61
C PRO A 71 8.25 40.45 -26.15
N THR A 72 8.93 39.80 -27.12
CA THR A 72 9.91 38.74 -26.87
C THR A 72 11.08 39.37 -26.11
N LEU A 73 10.97 39.46 -24.80
CA LEU A 73 12.13 39.51 -23.92
C LEU A 73 12.90 38.22 -24.16
N ALA A 74 14.15 38.34 -24.63
CA ALA A 74 15.06 37.24 -24.75
C ALA A 74 15.18 36.55 -23.38
N ALA A 75 14.52 35.40 -23.24
CA ALA A 75 14.69 34.54 -22.09
C ALA A 75 16.15 34.08 -22.07
N SER A 76 16.98 34.70 -21.24
CA SER A 76 18.19 34.03 -20.77
C SER A 76 17.70 32.79 -20.04
N ALA A 77 17.76 31.64 -20.72
CA ALA A 77 17.35 30.36 -20.15
C ALA A 77 18.17 30.14 -18.87
N VAL A 78 17.48 30.00 -17.73
CA VAL A 78 18.13 29.71 -16.46
C VAL A 78 18.99 28.44 -16.63
N PRO A 79 20.31 28.47 -16.34
CA PRO A 79 21.24 27.42 -16.72
C PRO A 79 21.19 26.23 -15.75
N THR A 80 20.07 25.49 -15.77
CA THR A 80 19.81 24.35 -14.86
C THR A 80 20.78 23.19 -15.09
N SER A 81 21.19 22.93 -16.35
CA SER A 81 22.17 21.90 -16.69
C SER A 81 23.56 22.19 -16.14
N THR A 82 23.96 23.47 -16.09
CA THR A 82 25.21 23.91 -15.48
C THR A 82 25.20 23.62 -13.98
N LEU A 83 24.12 24.02 -13.26
CA LEU A 83 23.99 23.72 -11.83
C LEU A 83 24.01 22.21 -11.57
N ALA A 84 23.25 21.43 -12.35
CA ALA A 84 23.22 19.97 -12.22
C ALA A 84 24.63 19.35 -12.35
N SER A 85 25.40 19.80 -13.34
CA SER A 85 26.76 19.31 -13.60
C SER A 85 27.73 19.70 -12.48
N GLU A 86 27.65 20.94 -11.99
CA GLU A 86 28.48 21.42 -10.88
C GLU A 86 28.20 20.66 -9.58
N LEU A 87 26.93 20.47 -9.23
CA LEU A 87 26.54 19.73 -8.04
C LEU A 87 26.99 18.26 -8.12
N PHE A 88 26.85 17.64 -9.28
CA PHE A 88 27.29 16.27 -9.48
C PHE A 88 28.82 16.13 -9.40
N ALA A 89 29.57 17.09 -9.96
CA ALA A 89 31.03 17.12 -9.84
C ALA A 89 31.48 17.25 -8.37
N ARG A 90 30.83 18.11 -7.58
CA ARG A 90 31.10 18.25 -6.13
C ARG A 90 30.81 16.97 -5.37
N LEU A 91 29.68 16.31 -5.66
CA LEU A 91 29.31 15.04 -5.05
C LEU A 91 30.34 13.93 -5.33
N ARG A 92 30.85 13.87 -6.56
CA ARG A 92 31.91 12.91 -6.93
C ARG A 92 33.23 13.22 -6.25
N ALA A 93 33.56 14.50 -6.07
CA ALA A 93 34.77 14.91 -5.36
C ALA A 93 34.72 14.59 -3.86
N SER A 94 33.52 14.51 -3.25
CA SER A 94 33.35 14.15 -1.83
C SER A 94 33.19 12.64 -1.58
N ALA A 95 33.05 11.83 -2.64
CA ALA A 95 32.93 10.38 -2.50
C ALA A 95 34.26 9.75 -2.08
N SER A 96 34.22 8.81 -1.14
CA SER A 96 35.41 8.03 -0.77
C SER A 96 35.81 7.12 -1.94
N PRO A 97 37.12 6.88 -2.17
CA PRO A 97 37.55 5.96 -3.21
C PRO A 97 36.98 4.57 -2.95
N THR A 98 36.30 4.00 -3.94
CA THR A 98 35.75 2.65 -3.87
C THR A 98 36.91 1.67 -3.64
N PRO A 99 36.89 0.83 -2.58
CA PRO A 99 37.92 -0.17 -2.39
C PRO A 99 38.00 -1.09 -3.61
N ALA A 100 39.20 -1.35 -4.13
CA ALA A 100 39.39 -2.30 -5.22
C ALA A 100 38.81 -3.67 -4.82
N ALA A 101 38.04 -4.28 -5.72
CA ALA A 101 37.52 -5.63 -5.51
C ALA A 101 38.68 -6.60 -5.27
N ARG A 102 38.57 -7.47 -4.27
CA ARG A 102 39.59 -8.49 -4.02
C ARG A 102 39.52 -9.59 -5.08
N PRO A 103 40.62 -10.31 -5.38
CA PRO A 103 40.59 -11.46 -6.27
C PRO A 103 39.54 -12.48 -5.82
N GLY A 104 38.59 -12.82 -6.70
CA GLY A 104 37.49 -13.76 -6.41
C GLY A 104 36.20 -13.11 -5.91
N GLU A 105 36.17 -11.81 -5.64
CA GLU A 105 34.90 -11.09 -5.42
C GLU A 105 34.19 -10.86 -6.75
N ILE A 106 32.88 -11.11 -6.77
CA ILE A 106 32.00 -10.75 -7.89
C ILE A 106 32.14 -9.24 -8.12
N PRO A 107 32.42 -8.76 -9.35
CA PRO A 107 32.44 -7.34 -9.67
C PRO A 107 31.14 -6.70 -9.17
N ARG A 108 31.25 -5.67 -8.33
CA ARG A 108 30.09 -5.03 -7.72
C ARG A 108 29.21 -4.43 -8.83
N PRO A 109 27.93 -4.81 -8.94
CA PRO A 109 27.08 -4.35 -10.03
C PRO A 109 26.53 -2.94 -9.78
N GLY A 110 26.66 -2.06 -10.78
CA GLY A 110 25.78 -0.90 -11.01
C GLY A 110 26.15 0.42 -10.31
N PRO A 111 25.84 1.58 -10.91
CA PRO A 111 26.53 2.84 -10.64
C PRO A 111 26.16 3.40 -9.27
N ALA A 112 27.11 4.09 -8.64
CA ALA A 112 26.81 5.13 -7.66
C ALA A 112 25.84 6.17 -8.27
N ILE A 113 25.31 7.07 -7.44
CA ILE A 113 24.45 8.20 -7.84
C ILE A 113 24.81 8.68 -9.26
N GLU A 114 23.83 8.60 -10.16
CA GLU A 114 24.03 8.75 -11.60
C GLU A 114 24.14 10.21 -12.02
N GLY A 115 23.52 11.11 -11.25
CA GLY A 115 23.57 12.53 -11.50
C GLY A 115 22.71 13.34 -10.53
N VAL A 116 22.58 14.63 -10.86
CA VAL A 116 21.68 15.58 -10.21
C VAL A 116 20.68 16.06 -11.25
N GLU A 117 19.41 16.13 -10.88
CA GLU A 117 18.36 16.76 -11.67
C GLU A 117 17.99 18.10 -11.04
N VAL A 118 17.74 19.12 -11.87
CA VAL A 118 17.32 20.46 -11.44
C VAL A 118 16.05 20.82 -12.18
N ALA A 119 14.96 21.03 -11.43
CA ALA A 119 13.64 21.30 -11.99
C ALA A 119 13.01 22.54 -11.32
N PRO A 120 12.26 23.38 -12.06
CA PRO A 120 11.54 24.50 -11.48
C PRO A 120 10.43 24.01 -10.56
N THR A 121 10.26 24.67 -9.41
CA THR A 121 9.16 24.40 -8.46
C THR A 121 8.13 25.51 -8.42
N GLY A 122 8.22 26.50 -9.31
CA GLY A 122 7.40 27.73 -9.27
C GLY A 122 8.00 28.76 -8.31
N SER A 123 7.16 29.65 -7.76
CA SER A 123 7.62 30.68 -6.82
C SER A 123 7.45 30.30 -5.36
N GLY A 124 8.32 30.87 -4.52
CA GLY A 124 8.18 30.88 -3.05
C GLY A 124 7.09 31.84 -2.57
N GLY A 125 6.84 31.86 -1.26
CA GLY A 125 5.81 32.71 -0.66
C GLY A 125 6.04 34.22 -0.83
N ASP A 126 7.27 34.63 -1.16
CA ASP A 126 7.65 36.01 -1.47
C ASP A 126 7.73 36.29 -2.99
N GLY A 127 7.26 35.36 -3.82
CA GLY A 127 7.25 35.50 -5.27
C GLY A 127 8.56 35.14 -5.96
N ARG A 128 9.65 34.88 -5.22
CA ARG A 128 10.95 34.54 -5.81
C ARG A 128 10.85 33.20 -6.58
N PRO A 129 11.40 33.09 -7.80
CA PRO A 129 11.47 31.81 -8.51
C PRO A 129 12.32 30.79 -7.75
N LEU A 130 11.87 29.54 -7.67
CA LEU A 130 12.53 28.46 -6.95
C LEU A 130 12.74 27.23 -7.84
N TRP A 131 13.84 26.54 -7.60
CA TRP A 131 14.19 25.26 -8.21
C TRP A 131 14.50 24.22 -7.15
N VAL A 132 14.17 22.96 -7.43
CA VAL A 132 14.65 21.82 -6.67
C VAL A 132 15.82 21.18 -7.42
N ALA A 133 16.89 20.86 -6.69
CA ALA A 133 17.99 20.03 -7.16
C ALA A 133 18.05 18.76 -6.31
N TYR A 134 18.12 17.59 -6.94
CA TYR A 134 18.18 16.32 -6.22
C TYR A 134 19.00 15.27 -6.96
N THR A 135 19.62 14.38 -6.21
CA THR A 135 20.38 13.23 -6.73
C THR A 135 19.46 12.09 -7.12
N TYR A 136 19.74 11.40 -8.24
CA TYR A 136 19.04 10.19 -8.67
C TYR A 136 20.02 9.05 -8.99
N GLY A 137 19.51 7.83 -9.12
CA GLY A 137 20.28 6.59 -9.30
C GLY A 137 20.35 5.75 -8.02
N LEU A 138 21.24 4.76 -8.01
CA LEU A 138 21.47 3.87 -6.88
C LEU A 138 22.55 4.43 -5.94
N LYS A 139 22.33 4.30 -4.63
CA LYS A 139 23.32 4.57 -3.61
C LYS A 139 24.28 3.38 -3.46
N ASP A 140 25.58 3.67 -3.36
CA ASP A 140 26.55 2.70 -2.84
C ASP A 140 26.49 2.71 -1.30
N TYR A 141 25.96 1.64 -0.70
CA TYR A 141 25.78 1.54 0.76
C TYR A 141 27.08 1.43 1.56
N LEU A 142 28.20 1.08 0.92
CA LEU A 142 29.47 0.87 1.63
C LEU A 142 30.29 2.15 1.76
N SER A 143 30.25 3.00 0.73
CA SER A 143 31.11 4.19 0.64
C SER A 143 30.48 5.39 -0.07
N GLY A 144 29.25 5.25 -0.57
CA GLY A 144 28.59 6.27 -1.36
C GLY A 144 27.99 7.40 -0.52
N PRO A 145 27.95 8.63 -1.05
CA PRO A 145 27.22 9.71 -0.41
C PRO A 145 25.72 9.39 -0.36
N SER A 146 25.02 9.92 0.65
CA SER A 146 23.56 9.87 0.70
C SER A 146 22.93 10.66 -0.44
N HIS A 147 21.72 10.26 -0.85
CA HIS A 147 20.90 11.13 -1.68
C HIS A 147 20.61 12.44 -0.96
N PHE A 148 20.46 13.53 -1.72
CA PHE A 148 20.03 14.82 -1.18
C PHE A 148 18.92 15.44 -2.03
N VAL A 149 18.18 16.34 -1.40
CA VAL A 149 17.28 17.30 -2.03
C VAL A 149 17.66 18.70 -1.55
N ALA A 150 17.70 19.67 -2.45
CA ALA A 150 18.04 21.05 -2.14
C ALA A 150 17.15 22.01 -2.92
N VAL A 151 16.87 23.17 -2.32
CA VAL A 151 16.09 24.26 -2.92
C VAL A 151 17.04 25.40 -3.27
N TYR A 152 16.89 25.94 -4.47
CA TYR A 152 17.69 27.03 -5.02
C TYR A 152 16.83 28.18 -5.50
N THR A 153 17.42 29.38 -5.53
CA THR A 153 16.96 30.52 -6.35
C THR A 153 18.04 30.89 -7.35
N TYR A 154 17.66 31.61 -8.40
CA TYR A 154 18.56 32.15 -9.41
C TYR A 154 18.28 33.65 -9.59
N ASP A 155 19.22 34.48 -9.14
CA ASP A 155 19.20 35.94 -9.23
C ASP A 155 20.57 36.45 -9.70
N ASP A 156 20.62 37.63 -10.33
CA ASP A 156 21.88 38.26 -10.78
C ASP A 156 22.87 37.32 -11.51
N ALA A 157 22.30 36.40 -12.33
CA ALA A 157 23.02 35.35 -13.03
C ALA A 157 23.81 34.37 -12.13
N ARG A 158 23.33 34.13 -10.90
CA ARG A 158 23.97 33.28 -9.90
C ARG A 158 22.94 32.36 -9.23
N TRP A 159 23.37 31.12 -9.00
CA TRP A 159 22.62 30.16 -8.19
C TRP A 159 22.90 30.39 -6.71
N GLN A 160 21.84 30.44 -5.91
CA GLN A 160 21.93 30.49 -4.44
C GLN A 160 21.18 29.30 -3.84
N GLU A 161 21.88 28.50 -3.03
CA GLU A 161 21.27 27.42 -2.24
C GLU A 161 20.52 28.03 -1.06
N LEU A 162 19.22 27.74 -0.96
CA LEU A 162 18.36 28.24 0.12
C LEU A 162 18.18 27.21 1.24
N GLY A 163 18.31 25.93 0.92
CA GLY A 163 18.20 24.85 1.89
C GLY A 163 18.54 23.51 1.26
N ARG A 164 19.08 22.59 2.07
CA ARG A 164 19.47 21.24 1.66
C ARG A 164 19.12 20.26 2.75
N LEU A 165 18.71 19.08 2.34
CA LEU A 165 18.45 17.94 3.19
C LEU A 165 19.12 16.68 2.60
N GLU A 166 19.87 15.97 3.43
CA GLU A 166 20.37 14.64 3.10
C GLU A 166 19.36 13.58 3.55
N LEU A 167 19.03 12.64 2.67
CA LEU A 167 18.03 11.60 2.91
C LEU A 167 18.69 10.40 3.62
N LYS A 168 18.80 10.50 4.95
CA LYS A 168 19.52 9.53 5.80
C LYS A 168 18.62 8.67 6.67
N ASP A 169 17.42 9.13 6.96
CA ASP A 169 16.48 8.45 7.84
C ASP A 169 15.05 8.60 7.32
N PRO A 170 14.45 7.54 6.76
CA PRO A 170 15.06 6.24 6.47
C PRO A 170 16.17 6.32 5.40
N ASP A 171 17.19 5.46 5.47
CA ASP A 171 18.28 5.50 4.48
C ASP A 171 17.78 5.18 3.06
N VAL A 172 18.02 6.10 2.12
CA VAL A 172 17.51 5.99 0.76
C VAL A 172 18.51 5.26 -0.13
N GLY A 173 18.08 4.10 -0.62
CA GLY A 173 18.85 3.26 -1.52
C GLY A 173 18.84 3.69 -2.97
N TYR A 174 17.71 4.24 -3.43
CA TYR A 174 17.60 4.81 -4.76
C TYR A 174 16.54 5.90 -4.82
N VAL A 175 16.79 6.87 -5.70
CA VAL A 175 15.79 7.85 -6.15
C VAL A 175 15.75 7.78 -7.66
N ALA A 176 14.57 7.58 -8.24
CA ALA A 176 14.43 7.54 -9.68
C ALA A 176 14.47 8.96 -10.28
N ARG A 177 14.90 9.06 -11.54
CA ARG A 177 14.90 10.32 -12.27
C ARG A 177 13.46 10.82 -12.44
N SER A 178 13.25 12.14 -12.38
CA SER A 178 11.97 12.81 -12.57
C SER A 178 10.84 12.39 -11.60
N THR A 179 11.16 11.89 -10.41
CA THR A 179 10.15 11.51 -9.40
C THR A 179 9.97 12.52 -8.27
N VAL A 180 10.94 13.39 -8.02
CA VAL A 180 10.80 14.47 -7.03
C VAL A 180 9.98 15.60 -7.63
N LYS A 181 8.84 15.90 -7.02
CA LYS A 181 7.89 16.90 -7.54
C LYS A 181 7.27 17.75 -6.43
N ARG A 182 6.85 18.96 -6.79
CA ARG A 182 6.07 19.83 -5.91
C ARG A 182 4.65 19.27 -5.76
N VAL A 183 4.12 19.32 -4.54
CA VAL A 183 2.78 18.83 -4.21
C VAL A 183 1.96 19.87 -3.44
N PRO A 184 0.63 19.95 -3.64
CA PRO A 184 -0.23 20.90 -2.94
C PRO A 184 -0.72 20.36 -1.60
N VAL A 185 0.15 20.27 -0.60
CA VAL A 185 -0.29 19.97 0.78
C VAL A 185 -0.98 21.20 1.40
N GLU A 186 -0.33 22.37 1.32
CA GLU A 186 -0.95 23.63 1.75
C GLU A 186 -0.36 24.80 0.94
N PRO A 187 -1.08 25.92 0.78
CA PRO A 187 -0.70 26.96 -0.17
C PRO A 187 0.53 27.79 0.25
N SER A 188 0.82 27.87 1.54
CA SER A 188 1.91 28.64 2.15
C SER A 188 3.20 27.82 2.32
N GLY A 189 3.71 27.24 1.24
CA GLY A 189 4.98 26.53 1.26
C GLY A 189 5.37 25.90 -0.07
N VAL A 190 6.65 25.51 -0.18
CA VAL A 190 7.09 24.56 -1.19
C VAL A 190 7.17 23.19 -0.53
N TRP A 191 6.28 22.30 -0.97
CA TRP A 191 6.19 20.92 -0.50
C TRP A 191 6.68 20.00 -1.59
N LEU A 192 7.53 19.04 -1.23
CA LEU A 192 8.13 18.10 -2.17
C LEU A 192 7.80 16.68 -1.75
N GLU A 193 7.27 15.89 -2.69
CA GLU A 193 7.16 14.45 -2.58
C GLU A 193 8.44 13.82 -3.15
N VAL A 194 9.05 12.90 -2.39
CA VAL A 194 10.28 12.20 -2.76
C VAL A 194 10.06 10.69 -2.56
N PRO A 195 9.62 9.98 -3.60
CA PRO A 195 9.55 8.53 -3.57
C PRO A 195 10.94 7.95 -3.88
N GLY A 196 11.28 6.86 -3.20
CA GLY A 196 12.50 6.11 -3.44
C GLY A 196 12.34 4.65 -3.04
N GLY A 197 13.44 3.92 -2.97
CA GLY A 197 13.43 2.62 -2.34
C GLY A 197 14.75 2.22 -1.71
N VAL A 198 14.73 1.03 -1.12
CA VAL A 198 15.82 0.45 -0.34
C VAL A 198 15.91 -1.05 -0.63
N GLY A 199 17.10 -1.51 -1.01
CA GLY A 199 17.27 -2.88 -1.54
C GLY A 199 16.42 -3.19 -2.77
N ALA A 200 16.17 -4.48 -3.03
CA ALA A 200 15.44 -4.94 -4.21
C ALA A 200 13.90 -4.81 -4.08
N HIS A 201 13.39 -4.76 -2.85
CA HIS A 201 11.95 -4.86 -2.57
C HIS A 201 11.44 -3.78 -1.62
N GLY A 202 12.31 -3.03 -0.94
CA GLY A 202 11.87 -2.00 0.01
C GLY A 202 11.58 -0.67 -0.68
N GLY A 203 10.63 0.07 -0.13
CA GLY A 203 10.35 1.44 -0.52
C GLY A 203 10.76 2.42 0.58
N VAL A 204 10.98 3.67 0.20
CA VAL A 204 11.11 4.81 1.11
C VAL A 204 10.34 5.98 0.53
N TYR A 205 9.87 6.85 1.40
CA TYR A 205 9.05 7.98 1.00
C TYR A 205 9.28 9.16 1.93
N TYR A 206 9.36 10.37 1.36
CA TYR A 206 9.42 11.61 2.12
C TYR A 206 8.42 12.63 1.62
N ILE A 207 7.89 13.39 2.58
CA ILE A 207 7.30 14.71 2.37
C ILE A 207 8.23 15.73 3.01
N LEU A 208 8.78 16.61 2.16
CA LEU A 208 9.66 17.70 2.59
C LEU A 208 8.92 19.03 2.49
N ARG A 209 9.23 19.97 3.38
CA ARG A 209 8.72 21.34 3.35
C ARG A 209 9.86 22.34 3.39
N PHE A 210 9.84 23.29 2.47
CA PHE A 210 10.64 24.51 2.54
C PHE A 210 9.77 25.66 3.03
N ASP A 211 10.11 26.21 4.19
CA ASP A 211 9.35 27.26 4.89
C ASP A 211 9.82 28.69 4.53
N GLY A 212 10.64 28.83 3.48
CA GLY A 212 11.28 30.08 3.09
C GLY A 212 12.65 30.32 3.74
N ARG A 213 13.02 29.52 4.74
CA ARG A 213 14.32 29.59 5.43
C ARG A 213 15.08 28.27 5.43
N GLN A 214 14.38 27.15 5.62
CA GLN A 214 14.99 25.82 5.72
C GLN A 214 14.15 24.77 5.01
N LEU A 215 14.83 23.75 4.47
CA LEU A 215 14.19 22.53 3.96
C LEU A 215 14.21 21.48 5.07
N LYS A 216 13.04 20.97 5.46
CA LYS A 216 12.88 19.97 6.52
C LYS A 216 12.02 18.79 6.09
N THR A 217 12.23 17.65 6.74
CA THR A 217 11.33 16.51 6.67
C THR A 217 10.08 16.80 7.50
N GLU A 218 8.90 16.72 6.88
CA GLU A 218 7.62 16.78 7.59
C GLU A 218 7.07 15.38 7.87
N ALA A 219 7.29 14.46 6.95
CA ALA A 219 6.99 13.05 7.15
C ALA A 219 7.94 12.18 6.34
N SER A 220 8.24 11.00 6.86
CA SER A 220 9.02 9.99 6.16
C SER A 220 8.57 8.59 6.56
N ALA A 221 8.69 7.64 5.63
CA ALA A 221 8.34 6.24 5.88
C ALA A 221 9.23 5.31 5.06
N ALA A 222 9.43 4.11 5.59
CA ALA A 222 10.03 2.98 4.89
C ALA A 222 9.09 1.78 5.01
N GLY A 223 9.16 0.88 4.03
CA GLY A 223 8.30 -0.31 4.01
C GLY A 223 8.91 -1.43 3.20
N SER A 224 8.38 -2.63 3.40
CA SER A 224 8.86 -3.88 2.81
C SER A 224 8.41 -4.11 1.37
N SER A 225 7.71 -3.14 0.77
CA SER A 225 7.36 -3.09 -0.64
C SER A 225 7.64 -1.71 -1.24
N PRO A 226 7.84 -1.59 -2.57
CA PRO A 226 7.87 -0.29 -3.23
C PRO A 226 6.54 0.45 -3.08
N GLY A 227 6.54 1.77 -3.33
CA GLY A 227 5.30 2.56 -3.29
C GLY A 227 4.80 2.84 -1.87
N VAL A 228 5.71 3.06 -0.92
CA VAL A 228 5.42 3.22 0.52
C VAL A 228 4.51 4.40 0.84
N GLY A 229 4.47 5.43 0.00
CA GLY A 229 3.62 6.58 0.25
C GLY A 229 2.98 7.12 -1.01
N ASN A 230 1.83 7.75 -0.84
CA ASN A 230 1.18 8.55 -1.85
C ASN A 230 0.38 9.68 -1.20
N LEU A 231 0.03 10.68 -1.99
CA LEU A 231 -0.84 11.78 -1.59
C LEU A 231 -2.20 11.68 -2.28
N SER A 232 -3.27 12.04 -1.57
CA SER A 232 -4.63 12.10 -2.11
C SER A 232 -5.47 13.10 -1.32
N ASP A 233 -6.33 13.83 -2.00
CA ASP A 233 -7.40 14.62 -1.37
C ASP A 233 -8.53 13.66 -0.99
N LEU A 234 -8.72 13.38 0.30
CA LEU A 234 -9.68 12.40 0.80
C LEU A 234 -11.01 13.01 1.22
N ASP A 235 -11.06 14.30 1.51
CA ASP A 235 -12.25 15.01 1.97
C ASP A 235 -12.76 16.09 1.00
N SER A 236 -12.10 16.23 -0.16
CA SER A 236 -12.40 17.16 -1.25
C SER A 236 -12.25 18.64 -0.89
N ASP A 237 -11.35 18.98 0.04
CA ASP A 237 -11.06 20.36 0.43
C ASP A 237 -9.89 20.99 -0.37
N GLY A 238 -9.24 20.22 -1.24
CA GLY A 238 -8.10 20.63 -2.06
C GLY A 238 -6.74 20.54 -1.35
N VAL A 239 -6.70 20.09 -0.09
CA VAL A 239 -5.50 19.69 0.65
C VAL A 239 -5.26 18.19 0.43
N LEU A 240 -4.01 17.82 0.22
CA LEU A 240 -3.64 16.41 0.08
C LEU A 240 -3.26 15.79 1.42
N GLU A 241 -3.86 14.65 1.73
CA GLU A 241 -3.44 13.78 2.82
C GLU A 241 -2.35 12.81 2.38
N LEU A 242 -1.44 12.53 3.29
CA LEU A 242 -0.40 11.53 3.13
C LEU A 242 -0.92 10.16 3.57
N ILE A 243 -0.90 9.21 2.64
CA ILE A 243 -1.21 7.80 2.89
C ILE A 243 0.12 7.04 2.85
N ILE A 244 0.41 6.31 3.92
CA ILE A 244 1.58 5.43 4.01
C ILE A 244 1.10 3.98 3.95
N ASP A 245 1.61 3.21 2.99
CA ASP A 245 1.40 1.76 2.90
C ASP A 245 2.08 1.07 4.09
N GLN A 246 1.29 0.41 4.92
CA GLN A 246 1.72 -0.41 6.05
C GLN A 246 1.35 -1.88 5.85
N SER A 247 1.08 -2.28 4.61
CA SER A 247 0.71 -3.65 4.31
C SER A 247 1.87 -4.61 4.58
N ASP A 248 1.54 -5.84 4.95
CA ASP A 248 2.52 -6.92 5.06
C ASP A 248 2.50 -7.77 3.77
N PRO A 249 3.52 -7.68 2.89
CA PRO A 249 3.63 -8.52 1.70
C PRO A 249 4.24 -9.91 1.98
N TYR A 250 4.58 -10.22 3.24
CA TYR A 250 5.18 -11.49 3.65
C TYR A 250 4.21 -12.34 4.48
N VAL A 251 2.91 -12.28 4.14
CA VAL A 251 1.89 -13.20 4.71
C VAL A 251 2.36 -14.65 4.60
N PHE A 252 2.89 -15.02 3.43
CA PHE A 252 3.61 -16.27 3.19
C PHE A 252 5.08 -15.98 2.84
N PHE A 253 5.29 -15.31 1.71
CA PHE A 253 6.56 -14.81 1.21
C PHE A 253 6.26 -13.77 0.11
N TYR A 254 7.20 -12.86 -0.17
CA TYR A 254 6.98 -11.76 -1.11
C TYR A 254 6.43 -12.20 -2.49
N ALA A 255 7.00 -13.26 -3.06
CA ALA A 255 6.60 -13.75 -4.38
C ALA A 255 5.23 -14.46 -4.41
N ALA A 256 4.63 -14.76 -3.25
CA ALA A 256 3.31 -15.37 -3.16
C ALA A 256 2.21 -14.40 -3.62
N SER A 257 2.51 -13.09 -3.64
CA SER A 257 1.57 -12.01 -3.93
C SER A 257 0.29 -12.06 -3.06
N VAL A 258 0.43 -12.52 -1.81
CA VAL A 258 -0.60 -12.49 -0.77
C VAL A 258 -0.20 -11.41 0.24
N ARG A 259 -1.14 -10.54 0.62
CA ARG A 259 -0.82 -9.31 1.33
C ARG A 259 -1.88 -8.97 2.39
N LEU A 260 -1.46 -8.76 3.63
CA LEU A 260 -2.32 -8.12 4.61
C LEU A 260 -2.32 -6.61 4.35
N TYR A 261 -3.35 -6.11 3.64
CA TYR A 261 -3.43 -4.69 3.32
C TYR A 261 -3.67 -3.83 4.57
N ASN A 262 -2.85 -2.79 4.73
CA ASN A 262 -3.03 -1.78 5.77
C ASN A 262 -2.40 -0.44 5.36
N VAL A 263 -2.91 0.65 5.92
CA VAL A 263 -2.34 2.00 5.71
C VAL A 263 -2.36 2.82 6.98
N ALA A 264 -1.43 3.76 7.09
CA ALA A 264 -1.53 4.91 7.98
C ALA A 264 -1.92 6.16 7.18
N LEU A 265 -2.73 7.02 7.80
CA LEU A 265 -3.19 8.26 7.21
C LEU A 265 -2.64 9.44 8.02
N PHE A 266 -2.12 10.45 7.33
CA PHE A 266 -1.59 11.67 7.92
C PHE A 266 -2.21 12.89 7.25
N ARG A 267 -2.59 13.87 8.07
CA ARG A 267 -3.13 15.15 7.62
C ARG A 267 -2.30 16.30 8.14
N TRP A 268 -2.25 17.39 7.37
CA TRP A 268 -1.67 18.62 7.86
C TRP A 268 -2.63 19.30 8.85
N ASP A 269 -2.16 19.56 10.08
CA ASP A 269 -2.99 20.20 11.12
C ASP A 269 -2.81 21.73 11.21
N GLY A 270 -2.05 22.32 10.27
CA GLY A 270 -1.61 23.72 10.33
C GLY A 270 -0.19 23.89 10.88
N SER A 271 0.34 22.88 11.59
CA SER A 271 1.65 22.94 12.25
C SER A 271 2.57 21.77 11.92
N ARG A 272 2.02 20.56 11.76
CA ARG A 272 2.76 19.33 11.45
C ARG A 272 1.89 18.36 10.65
N MET A 273 2.53 17.37 10.03
CA MET A 273 1.84 16.16 9.57
C MET A 273 1.45 15.31 10.77
N ALA A 274 0.16 15.24 11.06
CA ALA A 274 -0.42 14.51 12.18
C ALA A 274 -1.09 13.21 11.70
N GLU A 275 -0.70 12.09 12.31
CA GLU A 275 -1.33 10.79 12.07
C GLU A 275 -2.78 10.81 12.55
N VAL A 276 -3.69 10.34 11.69
CA VAL A 276 -5.07 10.05 12.06
C VAL A 276 -5.10 8.74 12.84
N LYS A 277 -5.57 8.80 14.08
CA LYS A 277 -5.74 7.63 14.95
C LYS A 277 -7.20 7.53 15.34
N LEU A 278 -7.75 6.32 15.24
CA LEU A 278 -9.13 6.05 15.63
C LEU A 278 -9.36 6.48 17.08
N ALA A 279 -10.40 7.28 17.29
CA ALA A 279 -10.70 7.86 18.59
C ALA A 279 -12.21 7.96 18.83
N ARG A 280 -12.63 7.47 20.00
CA ARG A 280 -14.03 7.62 20.44
C ARG A 280 -14.39 9.10 20.55
N LEU A 281 -15.60 9.45 20.13
CA LEU A 281 -16.09 10.82 20.21
C LEU A 281 -16.35 11.24 21.66
N SER A 282 -16.23 12.54 21.94
CA SER A 282 -16.57 13.10 23.25
C SER A 282 -18.08 13.05 23.53
N ASP A 283 -18.46 13.12 24.81
CA ASP A 283 -19.87 13.12 25.24
C ASP A 283 -20.70 14.30 24.69
N SER A 284 -20.04 15.35 24.18
CA SER A 284 -20.68 16.48 23.53
C SER A 284 -21.17 16.20 22.10
N ALA A 285 -20.66 15.16 21.43
CA ALA A 285 -21.10 14.78 20.09
C ALA A 285 -22.51 14.14 20.13
N PRO A 286 -23.33 14.19 19.07
CA PRO A 286 -24.66 13.56 19.07
C PRO A 286 -24.60 12.06 19.37
N ALA A 287 -25.46 11.56 20.27
CA ALA A 287 -25.41 10.18 20.75
C ALA A 287 -25.49 9.12 19.62
N ASP A 288 -26.27 9.38 18.58
CA ASP A 288 -26.42 8.48 17.44
C ASP A 288 -25.14 8.40 16.60
N LEU A 289 -24.47 9.54 16.40
CA LEU A 289 -23.17 9.60 15.72
C LEU A 289 -22.09 8.87 16.54
N ARG A 290 -22.08 9.06 17.87
CA ARG A 290 -21.15 8.34 18.75
C ARG A 290 -21.33 6.83 18.62
N ARG A 291 -22.57 6.32 18.73
CA ARG A 291 -22.84 4.89 18.59
C ARG A 291 -22.39 4.34 17.23
N LEU A 292 -22.54 5.11 16.16
CA LEU A 292 -22.14 4.69 14.83
C LEU A 292 -20.60 4.65 14.66
N VAL A 293 -19.89 5.67 15.14
CA VAL A 293 -18.41 5.72 15.14
C VAL A 293 -17.85 4.61 16.03
N ASP A 294 -18.39 4.45 17.23
CA ASP A 294 -18.04 3.39 18.17
C ASP A 294 -18.17 2.01 17.52
N ALA A 295 -19.32 1.75 16.88
CA ALA A 295 -19.53 0.50 16.16
C ALA A 295 -18.51 0.30 15.02
N ALA A 296 -18.19 1.34 14.24
CA ALA A 296 -17.20 1.22 13.17
C ALA A 296 -15.80 0.87 13.70
N ILE A 297 -15.38 1.52 14.79
CA ILE A 297 -14.09 1.26 15.45
C ILE A 297 -14.07 -0.15 16.05
N ASP A 298 -15.15 -0.57 16.70
CA ASP A 298 -15.25 -1.90 17.30
C ASP A 298 -15.13 -3.01 16.24
N HIS A 299 -15.78 -2.86 15.09
CA HIS A 299 -15.63 -3.79 13.96
C HIS A 299 -14.20 -3.79 13.39
N ALA A 300 -13.58 -2.62 13.24
CA ALA A 300 -12.20 -2.51 12.75
C ALA A 300 -11.21 -3.22 13.70
N ASN A 301 -11.35 -3.01 15.01
CA ASN A 301 -10.51 -3.67 16.03
C ASN A 301 -10.71 -5.19 16.06
N ALA A 302 -11.91 -5.67 15.71
CA ALA A 302 -12.23 -7.09 15.57
C ALA A 302 -11.81 -7.70 14.22
N GLU A 303 -11.10 -6.94 13.37
CA GLU A 303 -10.72 -7.32 11.99
C GLU A 303 -11.90 -7.61 11.04
N LEU A 304 -13.08 -7.07 11.34
CA LEU A 304 -14.28 -7.16 10.50
C LEU A 304 -14.38 -5.96 9.55
N TRP A 305 -13.39 -5.80 8.68
CA TRP A 305 -13.23 -4.60 7.85
C TRP A 305 -14.34 -4.37 6.82
N LYS A 306 -14.96 -5.43 6.31
CA LYS A 306 -16.16 -5.33 5.46
C LYS A 306 -17.29 -4.56 6.15
N ASP A 307 -17.61 -4.94 7.39
CA ASP A 307 -18.67 -4.29 8.18
C ASP A 307 -18.23 -2.89 8.65
N ALA A 308 -16.97 -2.76 9.10
CA ALA A 308 -16.41 -1.48 9.52
C ALA A 308 -16.45 -0.44 8.38
N GLY A 309 -16.09 -0.85 7.15
CA GLY A 309 -16.15 -0.03 5.94
C GLY A 309 -17.57 0.39 5.58
N ALA A 310 -18.54 -0.51 5.72
CA ALA A 310 -19.96 -0.17 5.50
C ALA A 310 -20.46 0.88 6.51
N LEU A 311 -20.08 0.75 7.79
CA LEU A 311 -20.40 1.74 8.82
C LEU A 311 -19.70 3.08 8.57
N ALA A 312 -18.43 3.05 8.16
CA ALA A 312 -17.70 4.25 7.73
C ALA A 312 -18.39 4.98 6.58
N GLY A 313 -18.91 4.24 5.58
CA GLY A 313 -19.72 4.80 4.50
C GLY A 313 -20.97 5.51 5.01
N GLN A 314 -21.68 4.92 6.00
CA GLN A 314 -22.83 5.56 6.63
C GLN A 314 -22.45 6.84 7.37
N ILE A 315 -21.35 6.83 8.13
CA ILE A 315 -20.85 8.03 8.83
C ILE A 315 -20.57 9.16 7.83
N LEU A 316 -19.87 8.88 6.73
CA LEU A 316 -19.53 9.89 5.73
C LEU A 316 -20.78 10.42 4.99
N ALA A 317 -21.80 9.59 4.79
CA ALA A 317 -23.07 10.02 4.21
C ALA A 317 -23.82 11.05 5.08
N LEU A 318 -23.60 11.04 6.41
CA LEU A 318 -24.16 12.04 7.33
C LEU A 318 -23.49 13.41 7.24
N ARG A 319 -22.31 13.50 6.58
CA ARG A 319 -21.48 14.72 6.51
C ARG A 319 -21.25 15.36 7.90
N PRO A 320 -20.67 14.61 8.86
CA PRO A 320 -20.50 15.11 10.22
C PRO A 320 -19.61 16.36 10.22
N SER A 321 -20.01 17.37 11.01
CA SER A 321 -19.16 18.53 11.30
C SER A 321 -18.03 18.18 12.27
N ASP A 322 -18.20 17.11 13.06
CA ASP A 322 -17.17 16.58 13.94
C ASP A 322 -16.01 15.99 13.12
N GLN A 323 -14.83 16.60 13.29
CA GLN A 323 -13.63 16.22 12.57
C GLN A 323 -13.14 14.82 12.93
N THR A 324 -13.23 14.40 14.19
CA THR A 324 -12.82 13.07 14.61
C THR A 324 -13.70 12.02 13.93
N ALA A 325 -15.01 12.19 13.95
CA ALA A 325 -15.94 11.28 13.28
C ALA A 325 -15.65 11.14 11.78
N ARG A 326 -15.37 12.27 11.11
CA ARG A 326 -15.04 12.30 9.69
C ARG A 326 -13.74 11.56 9.37
N TRP A 327 -12.67 11.84 10.11
CA TRP A 327 -11.35 11.25 9.84
C TRP A 327 -11.26 9.78 10.24
N ASP A 328 -11.93 9.37 11.31
CA ASP A 328 -12.04 7.95 11.67
C ASP A 328 -12.73 7.15 10.56
N ALA A 329 -13.84 7.67 10.03
CA ALA A 329 -14.54 7.03 8.94
C ALA A 329 -13.70 6.99 7.64
N LEU A 330 -12.94 8.05 7.32
CA LEU A 330 -12.04 8.05 6.17
C LEU A 330 -10.93 7.00 6.29
N LEU A 331 -10.30 6.88 7.46
CA LEU A 331 -9.27 5.87 7.71
C LEU A 331 -9.83 4.46 7.60
N ILE A 332 -10.95 4.18 8.28
CA ILE A 332 -11.59 2.86 8.24
C ILE A 332 -11.99 2.49 6.81
N ARG A 333 -12.63 3.42 6.08
CA ARG A 333 -13.02 3.21 4.69
C ARG A 333 -11.80 2.89 3.82
N LYS A 334 -10.70 3.62 3.97
CA LYS A 334 -9.49 3.43 3.15
C LYS A 334 -8.88 2.03 3.35
N ILE A 335 -8.81 1.56 4.59
CA ILE A 335 -8.31 0.20 4.89
C ILE A 335 -9.28 -0.85 4.34
N ALA A 336 -10.59 -0.68 4.57
CA ALA A 336 -11.61 -1.61 4.10
C ALA A 336 -11.64 -1.74 2.57
N GLU A 337 -11.57 -0.63 1.84
CA GLU A 337 -11.53 -0.63 0.37
C GLU A 337 -10.30 -1.36 -0.18
N GLY A 338 -9.11 -1.12 0.40
CA GLY A 338 -7.91 -1.82 -0.05
C GLY A 338 -7.94 -3.31 0.27
N ARG A 339 -8.46 -3.71 1.44
CA ARG A 339 -8.69 -5.13 1.77
C ARG A 339 -9.72 -5.77 0.84
N ALA A 340 -10.78 -5.05 0.46
CA ALA A 340 -11.78 -5.55 -0.49
C ALA A 340 -11.18 -5.81 -1.88
N ILE A 341 -10.28 -4.94 -2.36
CA ILE A 341 -9.57 -5.12 -3.63
C ILE A 341 -8.70 -6.38 -3.59
N TRP A 342 -7.87 -6.54 -2.55
CA TRP A 342 -7.02 -7.72 -2.40
C TRP A 342 -7.82 -9.01 -2.22
N ALA A 343 -8.93 -8.98 -1.48
CA ALA A 343 -9.84 -10.11 -1.33
C ALA A 343 -10.45 -10.60 -2.66
N LYS A 344 -10.52 -9.73 -3.67
CA LYS A 344 -11.02 -10.05 -5.01
C LYS A 344 -9.92 -10.53 -5.96
N ASP A 345 -8.78 -9.84 -5.97
CA ASP A 345 -7.78 -9.97 -7.04
C ASP A 345 -6.54 -10.80 -6.63
N SER A 346 -6.49 -11.28 -5.39
CA SER A 346 -5.36 -12.07 -4.88
C SER A 346 -5.26 -13.48 -5.49
N PRO A 347 -4.03 -14.02 -5.67
CA PRO A 347 -3.82 -15.41 -6.04
C PRO A 347 -4.24 -16.41 -4.97
N TYR A 348 -4.49 -15.97 -3.73
CA TYR A 348 -5.01 -16.82 -2.66
C TYR A 348 -6.15 -16.13 -1.91
N PRO A 349 -7.35 -16.08 -2.49
CA PRO A 349 -8.46 -15.30 -1.96
C PRO A 349 -8.97 -15.80 -0.60
N LEU A 350 -8.69 -17.05 -0.21
CA LEU A 350 -9.18 -17.60 1.05
C LEU A 350 -8.73 -16.77 2.26
N ILE A 351 -7.41 -16.52 2.39
CA ILE A 351 -6.92 -15.74 3.54
C ILE A 351 -7.25 -14.25 3.41
N GLU A 352 -7.33 -13.73 2.18
CA GLU A 352 -7.62 -12.32 1.96
C GLU A 352 -9.06 -11.97 2.31
N GLN A 353 -9.99 -12.90 2.07
CA GLN A 353 -11.37 -12.76 2.55
C GLN A 353 -11.42 -12.78 4.09
N VAL A 354 -10.59 -13.60 4.74
CA VAL A 354 -10.43 -13.58 6.21
C VAL A 354 -9.89 -12.23 6.68
N PHE A 355 -8.85 -11.69 6.04
CA PHE A 355 -8.31 -10.36 6.36
C PHE A 355 -9.31 -9.24 6.12
N TYR A 356 -10.14 -9.35 5.09
CA TYR A 356 -11.24 -8.41 4.87
C TYR A 356 -12.38 -8.57 5.90
N GLY A 357 -12.41 -9.68 6.64
CA GLY A 357 -13.45 -10.01 7.60
C GLY A 357 -14.71 -10.61 6.96
N ASP A 358 -14.65 -11.03 5.69
CA ASP A 358 -15.74 -11.67 4.97
C ASP A 358 -15.67 -13.20 5.11
N TYR A 359 -15.97 -13.69 6.31
CA TYR A 359 -15.98 -15.12 6.61
C TYR A 359 -17.02 -15.89 5.77
N ALA A 360 -18.10 -15.23 5.34
CA ALA A 360 -19.08 -15.84 4.45
C ALA A 360 -18.46 -16.14 3.07
N ALA A 361 -17.79 -15.16 2.45
CA ALA A 361 -17.08 -15.35 1.19
C ALA A 361 -15.93 -16.37 1.31
N THR A 362 -15.26 -16.41 2.46
CA THR A 362 -14.25 -17.44 2.76
C THR A 362 -14.87 -18.84 2.69
N LEU A 363 -16.03 -19.04 3.32
CA LEU A 363 -16.72 -20.33 3.28
C LEU A 363 -17.24 -20.69 1.88
N ASP A 364 -17.63 -19.73 1.05
CA ASP A 364 -18.05 -20.00 -0.32
C ASP A 364 -16.93 -20.62 -1.17
N ILE A 365 -15.67 -20.30 -0.86
CA ILE A 365 -14.52 -20.98 -1.45
C ILE A 365 -14.46 -22.44 -0.96
N MET A 366 -14.66 -22.68 0.33
CA MET A 366 -14.59 -24.01 0.94
C MET A 366 -15.75 -24.92 0.53
N ARG A 367 -16.95 -24.37 0.32
CA ARG A 367 -18.17 -25.10 -0.10
C ARG A 367 -18.03 -25.80 -1.45
N LYS A 368 -16.99 -25.50 -2.23
CA LYS A 368 -16.66 -26.19 -3.48
C LYS A 368 -16.10 -27.61 -3.24
N TYR A 369 -15.82 -27.96 -2.00
CA TYR A 369 -15.16 -29.20 -1.60
C TYR A 369 -15.99 -29.93 -0.55
N SER A 370 -15.90 -31.27 -0.57
CA SER A 370 -16.48 -32.09 0.49
C SER A 370 -15.71 -31.94 1.81
N PRO A 371 -16.31 -32.26 2.97
CA PRO A 371 -15.60 -32.27 4.24
C PRO A 371 -14.31 -33.10 4.20
N ALA A 372 -14.33 -34.25 3.53
CA ALA A 372 -13.14 -35.08 3.36
C ALA A 372 -12.00 -34.35 2.64
N GLN A 373 -12.32 -33.52 1.63
CA GLN A 373 -11.32 -32.73 0.90
C GLN A 373 -10.85 -31.50 1.68
N ILE A 374 -11.74 -30.87 2.46
CA ILE A 374 -11.40 -29.73 3.32
C ILE A 374 -10.44 -30.17 4.43
N PHE A 375 -10.79 -31.27 5.10
CA PHE A 375 -10.04 -31.85 6.21
C PHE A 375 -9.15 -33.00 5.72
N ASP A 376 -8.32 -32.69 4.71
CA ASP A 376 -7.24 -33.55 4.20
C ASP A 376 -5.89 -32.83 4.29
N ARG A 377 -4.80 -33.58 4.47
CA ARG A 377 -3.43 -33.01 4.49
C ARG A 377 -3.04 -32.40 3.14
N LYS A 378 -3.53 -32.97 2.05
CA LYS A 378 -3.36 -32.54 0.65
C LYS A 378 -4.61 -31.84 0.12
N SER A 379 -5.32 -31.12 1.00
CA SER A 379 -6.50 -30.35 0.62
C SER A 379 -6.23 -29.48 -0.62
N PRO A 380 -7.16 -29.42 -1.60
CA PRO A 380 -7.07 -28.51 -2.74
C PRO A 380 -7.17 -27.04 -2.34
N LEU A 381 -7.51 -26.75 -1.08
CA LEU A 381 -7.42 -25.41 -0.50
C LEU A 381 -5.96 -24.98 -0.22
N ILE A 382 -4.99 -25.88 -0.33
CA ILE A 382 -3.57 -25.63 -0.03
C ILE A 382 -2.68 -26.07 -1.19
N VAL A 383 -2.77 -27.34 -1.59
CA VAL A 383 -1.89 -27.91 -2.63
C VAL A 383 -2.21 -27.29 -3.98
N GLY A 384 -1.18 -26.83 -4.69
CA GLY A 384 -1.31 -26.13 -5.96
C GLY A 384 -1.73 -24.67 -5.84
N THR A 385 -1.67 -24.08 -4.64
CA THR A 385 -2.00 -22.68 -4.36
C THR A 385 -0.80 -21.93 -3.78
N SER A 386 -0.88 -20.60 -3.64
CA SER A 386 0.19 -19.81 -3.00
C SER A 386 0.44 -20.18 -1.53
N ALA A 387 -0.48 -20.89 -0.87
CA ALA A 387 -0.31 -21.37 0.49
C ALA A 387 0.52 -22.67 0.59
N GLU A 388 0.83 -23.32 -0.53
CA GLU A 388 1.67 -24.53 -0.52
C GLU A 388 3.05 -24.23 0.06
N GLY A 389 3.46 -25.00 1.07
CA GLY A 389 4.70 -24.76 1.83
C GLY A 389 4.61 -23.67 2.90
N SER A 390 3.47 -22.99 3.06
CA SER A 390 3.26 -21.91 4.05
C SER A 390 2.11 -22.20 5.02
N ARG A 391 1.92 -23.48 5.36
CA ARG A 391 0.80 -23.95 6.19
C ARG A 391 0.80 -23.33 7.59
N ASP A 392 1.96 -23.22 8.21
CA ASP A 392 2.11 -22.68 9.56
C ASP A 392 1.75 -21.19 9.62
N GLN A 393 2.13 -20.43 8.58
CA GLN A 393 1.74 -19.02 8.44
C GLN A 393 0.24 -18.89 8.20
N LEU A 394 -0.32 -19.70 7.29
CA LEU A 394 -1.75 -19.72 7.02
C LEU A 394 -2.56 -20.02 8.29
N GLU A 395 -2.15 -21.04 9.05
CA GLU A 395 -2.75 -21.39 10.33
C GLU A 395 -2.75 -20.18 11.27
N LYS A 396 -1.57 -19.59 11.49
CA LYS A 396 -1.38 -18.47 12.41
C LYS A 396 -2.28 -17.29 12.07
N TRP A 397 -2.28 -16.86 10.81
CA TRP A 397 -3.09 -15.73 10.36
C TRP A 397 -4.58 -15.99 10.54
N ILE A 398 -5.04 -17.20 10.22
CA ILE A 398 -6.44 -17.58 10.43
C ILE A 398 -6.80 -17.55 11.92
N LEU A 399 -5.97 -18.13 12.79
CA LEU A 399 -6.24 -18.16 14.24
C LEU A 399 -6.34 -16.74 14.80
N GLU A 400 -5.36 -15.88 14.50
CA GLU A 400 -5.32 -14.51 15.01
C GLU A 400 -6.55 -13.69 14.56
N SER A 401 -6.93 -13.78 13.28
CA SER A 401 -8.11 -13.08 12.78
C SER A 401 -9.43 -13.65 13.30
N ALA A 402 -9.55 -14.99 13.36
CA ALA A 402 -10.78 -15.63 13.83
C ALA A 402 -11.00 -15.42 15.33
N ASP A 403 -9.94 -15.41 16.14
CA ASP A 403 -10.04 -15.15 17.58
C ASP A 403 -10.55 -13.74 17.87
N LYS A 404 -10.05 -12.72 17.15
CA LYS A 404 -10.55 -11.34 17.26
C LYS A 404 -12.01 -11.23 16.82
N ALA A 405 -12.38 -11.86 15.71
CA ALA A 405 -13.74 -11.85 15.20
C ALA A 405 -14.72 -12.52 16.17
N ILE A 406 -14.36 -13.69 16.73
CA ILE A 406 -15.19 -14.45 17.68
C ILE A 406 -15.31 -13.73 19.02
N ALA A 407 -14.24 -13.10 19.52
CA ALA A 407 -14.28 -12.33 20.76
C ALA A 407 -15.30 -11.18 20.68
N PHE A 408 -15.46 -10.58 19.50
CA PHE A 408 -16.41 -9.51 19.25
C PHE A 408 -17.82 -9.99 18.84
N LYS A 409 -17.91 -10.98 17.94
CA LYS A 409 -19.14 -11.62 17.47
C LYS A 409 -19.14 -13.12 17.82
N PRO A 410 -19.51 -13.51 19.05
CA PRO A 410 -19.44 -14.90 19.52
C PRO A 410 -20.46 -15.84 18.84
N ASP A 411 -21.38 -15.30 18.05
CA ASP A 411 -22.36 -15.98 17.23
C ASP A 411 -21.95 -16.09 15.74
N LEU A 412 -20.76 -15.61 15.36
CA LEU A 412 -20.24 -15.72 14.00
C LEU A 412 -19.78 -17.14 13.68
N ALA A 413 -20.74 -18.02 13.36
CA ALA A 413 -20.51 -19.44 13.07
C ALA A 413 -19.39 -19.68 12.04
N ALA A 414 -19.32 -18.84 11.02
CA ALA A 414 -18.31 -18.94 9.98
C ALA A 414 -16.87 -18.78 10.50
N ALA A 415 -16.65 -17.88 11.46
CA ALA A 415 -15.33 -17.69 12.07
C ALA A 415 -14.92 -18.93 12.89
N TYR A 416 -15.85 -19.55 13.61
CA TYR A 416 -15.58 -20.83 14.29
C TYR A 416 -15.19 -21.93 13.31
N PHE A 417 -15.93 -22.09 12.20
CA PHE A 417 -15.59 -23.11 11.20
C PHE A 417 -14.18 -22.93 10.63
N ILE A 418 -13.84 -21.70 10.27
CA ILE A 418 -12.52 -21.33 9.73
C ILE A 418 -11.41 -21.54 10.79
N ARG A 419 -11.66 -21.17 12.05
CA ARG A 419 -10.73 -21.46 13.16
C ARG A 419 -10.54 -22.96 13.38
N GLY A 420 -11.62 -23.74 13.32
CA GLY A 420 -11.58 -25.19 13.42
C GLY A 420 -10.78 -25.84 12.28
N TRP A 421 -10.91 -25.33 11.05
CA TRP A 421 -10.05 -25.74 9.94
C TRP A 421 -8.57 -25.44 10.24
N SER A 422 -8.25 -24.25 10.74
CA SER A 422 -6.89 -23.91 11.14
C SER A 422 -6.32 -24.85 12.21
N HIS A 423 -7.09 -25.15 13.26
CA HIS A 423 -6.70 -26.15 14.25
C HIS A 423 -6.44 -27.54 13.66
N TYR A 424 -7.22 -27.95 12.64
CA TYR A 424 -6.97 -29.19 11.92
C TYR A 424 -5.68 -29.12 11.09
N LEU A 425 -5.39 -27.98 10.44
CA LEU A 425 -4.15 -27.79 9.68
C LEU A 425 -2.92 -27.95 10.56
N LYS A 426 -2.97 -27.43 11.80
CA LYS A 426 -1.94 -27.61 12.83
C LYS A 426 -1.80 -29.07 13.24
N ASN A 427 -2.93 -29.70 13.57
CA ASN A 427 -2.99 -31.05 14.07
C ASN A 427 -4.32 -31.71 13.65
N PRO A 428 -4.31 -32.66 12.71
CA PRO A 428 -5.52 -33.34 12.24
C PRO A 428 -6.31 -34.07 13.33
N GLY A 429 -5.67 -34.45 14.44
CA GLY A 429 -6.32 -35.06 15.61
C GLY A 429 -6.77 -34.05 16.67
N SER A 430 -6.80 -32.75 16.35
CA SER A 430 -7.12 -31.70 17.31
C SER A 430 -8.58 -31.78 17.78
N ALA A 431 -8.78 -31.97 19.08
CA ALA A 431 -10.10 -31.85 19.70
C ALA A 431 -10.68 -30.45 19.54
N ALA A 432 -9.84 -29.42 19.46
CA ALA A 432 -10.26 -28.04 19.23
C ALA A 432 -10.85 -27.85 17.83
N ALA A 433 -10.32 -28.54 16.81
CA ALA A 433 -10.88 -28.49 15.46
C ALA A 433 -12.33 -29.00 15.44
N LEU A 434 -12.59 -30.14 16.07
CA LEU A 434 -13.94 -30.70 16.16
C LEU A 434 -14.86 -29.80 17.01
N ALA A 435 -14.37 -29.26 18.13
CA ALA A 435 -15.16 -28.40 19.01
C ALA A 435 -15.63 -27.13 18.29
N ASP A 436 -14.74 -26.48 17.54
CA ASP A 436 -15.08 -25.29 16.77
C ASP A 436 -16.05 -25.57 15.62
N VAL A 437 -15.84 -26.66 14.87
CA VAL A 437 -16.76 -27.04 13.79
C VAL A 437 -18.14 -27.43 14.33
N LYS A 438 -18.21 -28.10 15.49
CA LYS A 438 -19.48 -28.35 16.20
C LYS A 438 -20.14 -27.05 16.63
N LYS A 439 -19.37 -26.11 17.20
CA LYS A 439 -19.90 -24.80 17.59
C LYS A 439 -20.49 -24.04 16.39
N ALA A 440 -19.84 -24.10 15.22
CA ALA A 440 -20.39 -23.53 13.99
C ALA A 440 -21.72 -24.19 13.60
N ALA A 441 -21.81 -25.53 13.66
CA ALA A 441 -23.04 -26.27 13.40
C ALA A 441 -24.16 -25.94 14.40
N ASP A 442 -23.84 -25.77 15.68
CA ASP A 442 -24.82 -25.41 16.71
C ASP A 442 -25.37 -23.98 16.50
N LEU A 443 -24.51 -23.04 16.11
CA LEU A 443 -24.89 -21.66 15.81
C LEU A 443 -25.70 -21.54 14.51
N THR A 444 -25.48 -22.43 13.55
CA THR A 444 -26.23 -22.43 12.27
C THR A 444 -26.61 -23.85 11.86
N PRO A 445 -27.63 -24.46 12.50
CA PRO A 445 -27.99 -25.87 12.30
C PRO A 445 -28.45 -26.25 10.89
N SER A 446 -28.85 -25.25 10.09
CA SER A 446 -29.27 -25.44 8.71
C SER A 446 -28.12 -25.43 7.71
N ASP A 447 -26.90 -25.02 8.09
CA ASP A 447 -25.75 -25.02 7.19
C ASP A 447 -25.17 -26.43 7.08
N ARG A 448 -25.37 -27.04 5.91
CA ARG A 448 -24.90 -28.41 5.62
C ARG A 448 -23.39 -28.55 5.71
N LEU A 449 -22.62 -27.53 5.31
CA LEU A 449 -21.16 -27.63 5.37
C LEU A 449 -20.70 -27.88 6.82
N PHE A 450 -21.30 -27.17 7.78
CA PHE A 450 -20.94 -27.30 9.19
C PHE A 450 -21.35 -28.66 9.75
N ALA A 451 -22.60 -29.07 9.52
CA ALA A 451 -23.13 -30.35 9.99
C ALA A 451 -22.34 -31.54 9.40
N ASP A 452 -22.11 -31.56 8.09
CA ASP A 452 -21.40 -32.65 7.41
C ASP A 452 -19.93 -32.71 7.86
N SER A 453 -19.30 -31.56 8.10
CA SER A 453 -17.93 -31.48 8.62
C SER A 453 -17.82 -31.94 10.07
N ALA A 454 -18.78 -31.58 10.92
CA ALA A 454 -18.83 -32.05 12.31
C ALA A 454 -18.99 -33.57 12.37
N ASN A 455 -19.84 -34.15 11.50
CA ASN A 455 -20.01 -35.60 11.38
C ASN A 455 -18.73 -36.28 10.90
N TYR A 456 -18.12 -35.74 9.83
CA TYR A 456 -16.85 -36.24 9.28
C TYR A 456 -15.74 -36.28 10.34
N LEU A 457 -15.54 -35.17 11.07
CA LEU A 457 -14.51 -35.07 12.11
C LEU A 457 -14.85 -35.90 13.36
N SER A 458 -16.12 -36.21 13.62
CA SER A 458 -16.54 -37.09 14.72
C SER A 458 -16.37 -38.58 14.41
N GLY A 459 -16.09 -38.95 13.16
CA GLY A 459 -15.99 -40.36 12.72
C GLY A 459 -17.35 -41.05 12.53
N ASN A 460 -18.46 -40.30 12.61
CA ASN A 460 -19.80 -40.80 12.31
C ASN A 460 -19.98 -40.79 10.79
N ARG A 461 -19.77 -41.95 10.14
CA ARG A 461 -19.91 -42.15 8.69
C ARG A 461 -21.28 -42.68 8.33
#